data_AF-A0A3M1YBN9-F1
#
_entry.id   AF-A0A3M1YBN9-F1
#
_cell.length_a   1.000
_cell.length_b   1.000
_cell.length_c   1.000
_cell.angle_alpha   90.00
_cell.angle_beta   90.00
_cell.angle_gamma   90.00
#
_symmetry.space_group_name_H-M   'P 1'
#
loop_
_entity.id
_entity.type
_entity.pdbx_description
1 polymer ?
#
loop_
_entity_poly.entity_id
_entity_poly.type
_entity_poly.pdbx_seq_one_letter_code
_entity_poly.pdbx_strand_id
1 'polypeptide(L)'
;MIEQLTYHSVEELEHLSLEALQALWELVPTDRQKAYRAAYDREVRNAGAIGSDQLEGRVAAELLNRYRESALVPVGSRWARTPQRVQKAAQENELPETGEGATTATTSKPSPQLVAIFSALIVILVGFLLFRVIGGGGGEIAPELTAEPSATSTPEVSPTPTPLALEAQDDVITGGDSERAVAYPVNLQVVTQDSSSPRVWVVQRRAVGAAEWNFDPNPDIASFVNGMSVRPVIGIPWSEDNAALFDAMEEGTVFNLTMNTGAILRYEFAAKTEVLRSDTRIFRQVGPGLVLLLIGETDDGLPTGTRTLITATYPPEQELSRGGELVGLNGAVQEGETGSTLELGDDATIRLRNVSTVEDNATGQQALLFDLDITARQNALDTNAWRLEMIDAGGQVYLPNFDVMDAAAYGALPVDIPALALIPASVGYLVPADFPGGRLVIADGRGGAVAFRFALETNDPPIAVEYDGVDVRLVSVTTVDGQITTRLRIYNGQSEAVTFTQDDIWLSLGYAPDPPGPRNPAEGLQPFTLLPEQAVDLTLVWYRADEPYAALQVGSYRFAIQLER
;
A
#
# COMPACT_ATOMS: atom_id res chain seq x y z
N MET A 1 39.83 -0.26 20.89
CA MET A 1 38.49 -0.33 21.52
C MET A 1 37.51 0.05 20.43
N ILE A 2 36.51 -0.78 20.18
CA ILE A 2 35.46 -0.46 19.20
C ILE A 2 34.52 0.51 19.92
N GLU A 3 34.65 1.81 19.66
CA GLU A 3 33.74 2.82 20.20
C GLU A 3 32.41 2.68 19.47
N GLN A 4 31.45 2.07 20.14
CA GLN A 4 30.10 1.85 19.64
C GLN A 4 29.37 3.20 19.56
N LEU A 5 28.64 3.44 18.46
CA LEU A 5 27.79 4.63 18.34
C LEU A 5 26.71 4.58 19.42
N THR A 6 26.77 5.49 20.39
CA THR A 6 25.82 5.62 21.49
C THR A 6 24.96 6.86 21.31
N TYR A 7 23.84 6.92 22.01
CA TYR A 7 22.97 8.08 22.00
C TYR A 7 23.62 9.28 22.65
N HIS A 8 23.56 10.42 21.96
CA HIS A 8 23.92 11.73 22.47
C HIS A 8 22.72 12.67 22.32
N SER A 9 22.41 13.42 23.36
CA SER A 9 21.43 14.51 23.30
C SER A 9 21.98 15.69 22.48
N VAL A 10 21.09 16.53 21.95
CA VAL A 10 21.50 17.72 21.19
C VAL A 10 22.33 18.68 22.06
N GLU A 11 21.97 18.82 23.33
CA GLU A 11 22.70 19.66 24.28
C GLU A 11 24.13 19.14 24.52
N GLU A 12 24.31 17.82 24.65
CA GLU A 12 25.66 17.24 24.75
C GLU A 12 26.47 17.48 23.49
N LEU A 13 25.88 17.31 22.30
CA LEU A 13 26.56 17.54 21.02
C LEU A 13 26.98 19.00 20.85
N GLU A 14 26.18 19.96 21.31
CA GLU A 14 26.50 21.40 21.26
C GLU A 14 27.73 21.78 22.10
N HIS A 15 28.08 20.99 23.12
CA HIS A 15 29.25 21.23 23.98
C HIS A 15 30.52 20.49 23.50
N LEU A 16 30.42 19.68 22.45
CA LEU A 16 31.57 18.97 21.88
C LEU A 16 32.38 19.86 20.94
N SER A 17 33.69 19.60 20.87
CA SER A 17 34.55 20.22 19.86
C SER A 17 34.22 19.69 18.45
N LEU A 18 34.56 20.47 17.42
CA LEU A 18 34.35 20.06 16.02
C LEU A 18 35.08 18.75 15.68
N GLU A 19 36.27 18.54 16.25
CA GLU A 19 37.03 17.29 16.11
C GLU A 19 36.28 16.10 16.73
N ALA A 20 35.68 16.28 17.90
CA ALA A 20 34.88 15.24 18.56
C ALA A 20 33.57 14.95 17.80
N LEU A 21 32.91 15.98 17.26
CA LEU A 21 31.72 15.80 16.40
C LEU A 21 32.05 15.04 15.13
N GLN A 22 33.21 15.32 14.52
CA GLN A 22 33.66 14.61 13.34
C GLN A 22 33.99 13.14 13.64
N ALA A 23 34.63 12.86 14.78
CA ALA A 23 34.87 11.49 15.22
C ALA A 23 33.57 10.70 15.42
N LEU A 24 32.54 11.31 16.04
CA LEU A 24 31.22 10.70 16.17
C LEU A 24 30.54 10.47 14.81
N TRP A 25 30.69 11.42 13.88
CA TRP A 25 30.15 11.30 12.53
C TRP A 25 30.80 10.14 11.76
N GLU A 26 32.11 9.93 11.92
CA GLU A 26 32.84 8.84 11.27
C GLU A 26 32.41 7.43 11.76
N LEU A 27 31.86 7.33 12.97
CA LEU A 27 31.25 6.09 13.49
C LEU A 27 29.92 5.74 12.82
N VAL A 28 29.25 6.70 12.17
CA VAL A 28 28.02 6.46 11.42
C VAL A 28 28.34 5.69 10.13
N PRO A 29 27.62 4.61 9.78
CA PRO A 29 27.88 3.88 8.53
C PRO A 29 27.86 4.81 7.30
N THR A 30 28.81 4.63 6.38
CA THR A 30 29.01 5.52 5.21
C THR A 30 27.75 5.70 4.36
N ASP A 31 26.91 4.68 4.25
CA ASP A 31 25.65 4.77 3.49
C ASP A 31 24.63 5.67 4.19
N ARG A 32 24.58 5.64 5.53
CA ARG A 32 23.75 6.55 6.33
C ARG A 32 24.30 7.98 6.29
N GLN A 33 25.63 8.14 6.33
CA GLN A 33 26.24 9.46 6.17
C GLN A 33 25.84 10.10 4.83
N LYS A 34 25.89 9.34 3.72
CA LYS A 34 25.45 9.79 2.40
C LYS A 34 23.96 10.16 2.39
N ALA A 35 23.11 9.32 2.99
CA ALA A 35 21.67 9.56 3.06
C ALA A 35 21.32 10.84 3.85
N TYR A 36 21.93 11.03 5.03
CA TYR A 36 21.73 12.21 5.85
C TYR A 36 22.29 13.48 5.21
N ARG A 37 23.45 13.41 4.55
CA ARG A 37 23.97 14.53 3.77
C ARG A 37 23.03 14.90 2.62
N ALA A 38 22.55 13.92 1.86
CA ALA A 38 21.59 14.17 0.78
C ALA A 38 20.25 14.74 1.28
N ALA A 39 19.81 14.37 2.49
CA ALA A 39 18.63 14.96 3.11
C ALA A 39 18.88 16.42 3.51
N TYR A 40 20.02 16.71 4.14
CA TYR A 40 20.41 18.07 4.52
C TYR A 40 20.58 19.00 3.31
N ASP A 41 21.34 18.57 2.29
CA ASP A 41 21.60 19.35 1.08
C ASP A 41 20.30 19.71 0.32
N ARG A 42 19.28 18.85 0.44
CA ARG A 42 17.95 19.10 -0.12
C ARG A 42 17.21 20.21 0.62
N GLU A 43 17.26 20.22 1.95
CA GLU A 43 16.68 21.30 2.76
C GLU A 43 17.35 22.64 2.46
N VAL A 44 18.68 22.65 2.35
CA VAL A 44 19.45 23.84 1.97
C VAL A 44 19.07 24.32 0.57
N ARG A 45 18.88 23.40 -0.40
CA ARG A 45 18.43 23.73 -1.76
C ARG A 45 17.01 24.29 -1.78
N ASN A 46 16.08 23.63 -1.11
CA ASN A 46 14.66 24.02 -1.07
C ASN A 46 14.46 25.38 -0.39
N ALA A 47 15.28 25.68 0.63
CA ALA A 47 15.27 26.98 1.30
C ALA A 47 16.00 28.08 0.52
N GLY A 48 16.58 27.77 -0.64
CA GLY A 48 17.38 28.73 -1.43
C GLY A 48 18.66 29.18 -0.71
N ALA A 49 19.17 28.37 0.22
CA ALA A 49 20.30 28.71 1.08
C ALA A 49 21.68 28.33 0.48
N ILE A 50 21.71 27.79 -0.74
CA ILE A 50 22.95 27.36 -1.41
C ILE A 50 23.92 28.54 -1.57
N GLY A 51 25.13 28.41 -1.01
CA GLY A 51 26.18 29.41 -1.13
C GLY A 51 26.07 30.59 -0.15
N SER A 52 25.19 30.50 0.86
CA SER A 52 25.05 31.50 1.92
C SER A 52 25.14 30.87 3.31
N ASP A 53 26.29 31.00 3.97
CA ASP A 53 26.55 30.49 5.33
C ASP A 53 25.50 30.95 6.35
N GLN A 54 25.01 32.19 6.21
CA GLN A 54 24.00 32.74 7.10
C GLN A 54 22.63 32.07 6.93
N LEU A 55 22.22 31.77 5.70
CA LEU A 55 20.95 31.10 5.44
C LEU A 55 21.04 29.61 5.76
N GLU A 56 22.16 28.97 5.44
CA GLU A 56 22.44 27.59 5.80
C GLU A 56 22.43 27.38 7.32
N GLY A 57 23.01 28.32 8.08
CA GLY A 57 22.93 28.34 9.54
C GLY A 57 21.50 28.45 10.08
N ARG A 58 20.61 29.20 9.42
CA ARG A 58 19.18 29.27 9.78
C ARG A 58 18.45 27.96 9.49
N VAL A 59 18.73 27.33 8.35
CA VAL A 59 18.17 26.01 8.01
C VAL A 59 18.62 24.96 9.03
N ALA A 60 19.89 24.95 9.41
CA ALA A 60 20.41 24.04 10.43
C ALA A 60 19.72 24.25 11.79
N ALA A 61 19.55 25.50 12.22
CA ALA A 61 18.85 25.81 13.47
C ALA A 61 17.38 25.37 13.46
N GLU A 62 16.69 25.55 12.34
CA GLU A 62 15.30 25.13 12.15
C GLU A 62 15.16 23.59 12.20
N LEU A 63 16.08 22.86 11.56
CA LEU A 63 16.08 21.38 11.61
C LEU A 63 16.32 20.86 13.03
N LEU A 64 17.24 21.49 13.78
CA LEU A 64 17.45 21.19 15.19
C LEU A 64 16.20 21.49 16.03
N ASN A 65 15.49 22.59 15.74
CA ASN A 65 14.27 22.93 16.45
C ASN A 65 13.16 21.89 16.19
N ARG A 66 12.97 21.45 14.94
CA ARG A 66 12.01 20.39 14.58
C ARG A 66 12.31 19.07 15.26
N TYR A 67 13.59 18.72 15.39
CA TYR A 67 14.00 17.55 16.16
C TYR A 67 13.63 17.71 17.64
N ARG A 68 13.91 18.86 18.26
CA ARG A 68 13.59 19.13 19.68
C ARG A 68 12.07 19.09 19.95
N GLU A 69 11.26 19.71 19.10
CA GLU A 69 9.81 19.85 19.33
C GLU A 69 9.03 18.59 18.94
N SER A 70 9.42 17.94 17.84
CA SER A 70 8.61 16.89 17.21
C SER A 70 9.34 15.54 17.05
N ALA A 71 10.58 15.40 17.53
CA ALA A 71 11.43 14.23 17.35
C ALA A 71 11.52 13.78 15.88
N LEU A 72 11.55 14.78 15.00
CA LEU A 72 11.52 14.62 13.56
C LEU A 72 12.92 14.27 13.06
N VAL A 73 13.06 13.14 12.37
CA VAL A 73 14.34 12.68 11.81
C VAL A 73 14.18 12.36 10.31
N PRO A 74 15.26 12.47 9.52
CA PRO A 74 15.21 12.13 8.10
C PRO A 74 15.13 10.60 7.93
N VAL A 75 14.11 10.14 7.21
CA VAL A 75 13.90 8.73 6.85
C VAL A 75 13.67 8.65 5.34
N GLY A 76 14.72 8.28 4.60
CA GLY A 76 14.69 8.29 3.14
C GLY A 76 14.54 9.72 2.61
N SER A 77 13.48 9.98 1.83
CA SER A 77 13.18 11.28 1.23
C SER A 77 12.30 12.20 2.10
N ARG A 78 11.80 11.71 3.25
CA ARG A 78 10.86 12.45 4.10
C ARG A 78 11.37 12.58 5.53
N TRP A 79 10.83 13.56 6.23
CA TRP A 79 11.00 13.67 7.67
C TRP A 79 9.85 12.98 8.40
N ALA A 80 10.17 12.13 9.37
CA ALA A 80 9.18 11.38 10.13
C ALA A 80 9.39 11.56 11.63
N ARG A 81 8.29 11.60 12.38
CA ARG A 81 8.31 11.60 13.84
C ARG A 81 8.74 10.23 14.34
N THR A 82 9.79 10.20 15.15
CA THR A 82 10.28 8.96 15.76
C THR A 82 9.28 8.48 16.84
N PRO A 83 8.83 7.22 16.85
CA PRO A 83 7.97 6.70 17.92
C PRO A 83 8.66 6.73 19.29
N GLN A 84 7.91 6.96 20.37
CA GLN A 84 8.47 7.06 21.73
C GLN A 84 9.27 5.82 22.15
N ARG A 85 8.85 4.60 21.77
CA ARG A 85 9.61 3.37 22.05
C ARG A 85 11.01 3.37 21.44
N VAL A 86 11.16 3.94 20.24
CA VAL A 86 12.43 3.99 19.51
C VAL A 86 13.32 5.08 20.10
N GLN A 87 12.74 6.21 20.51
CA GLN A 87 13.46 7.25 21.23
C GLN A 87 14.00 6.73 22.57
N LYS A 88 13.17 5.99 23.32
CA LYS A 88 13.55 5.38 24.59
C LYS A 88 14.63 4.31 24.40
N ALA A 89 14.47 3.41 23.44
CA ALA A 89 15.47 2.39 23.11
C ALA A 89 16.82 3.02 22.71
N ALA A 90 16.79 4.09 21.90
CA ALA A 90 18.00 4.84 21.58
C ALA A 90 18.64 5.46 22.83
N GLN A 91 17.87 6.14 23.68
CA GLN A 91 18.35 6.74 24.94
C GLN A 91 18.95 5.71 25.90
N GLU A 92 18.39 4.51 25.96
CA GLU A 92 18.86 3.41 26.80
C GLU A 92 20.03 2.64 26.15
N ASN A 93 20.46 3.04 24.93
CA ASN A 93 21.43 2.32 24.10
C ASN A 93 21.05 0.85 23.84
N GLU A 94 19.76 0.54 23.92
CA GLU A 94 19.21 -0.75 23.56
C GLU A 94 18.95 -0.77 22.06
N LEU A 95 19.85 -1.44 21.31
CA LEU A 95 19.56 -1.78 19.92
C LEU A 95 18.33 -2.70 19.92
N PRO A 96 17.21 -2.34 19.26
CA PRO A 96 16.16 -3.32 19.05
C PRO A 96 16.79 -4.47 18.25
N GLU A 97 16.77 -5.68 18.82
CA GLU A 97 17.20 -6.87 18.09
C GLU A 97 16.46 -6.90 16.76
N THR A 98 17.20 -6.70 15.68
CA THR A 98 16.72 -6.99 14.33
C THR A 98 16.45 -8.48 14.30
N GLY A 99 15.19 -8.86 14.49
CA GLY A 99 14.76 -10.25 14.63
C GLY A 99 15.04 -11.09 13.39
N GLU A 100 16.21 -11.72 13.38
CA GLU A 100 16.43 -13.03 12.77
C GLU A 100 16.68 -14.03 13.91
N GLY A 101 15.59 -14.67 14.37
CA GLY A 101 15.59 -15.98 15.05
C GLY A 101 16.01 -16.05 16.52
N ALA A 102 15.04 -15.94 17.45
CA ALA A 102 15.09 -16.62 18.75
C ALA A 102 13.71 -16.70 19.44
N THR A 103 12.72 -17.41 18.87
CA THR A 103 11.67 -18.05 19.69
C THR A 103 12.16 -19.41 20.16
N THR A 104 12.97 -19.43 21.22
CA THR A 104 13.09 -20.62 22.07
C THR A 104 12.26 -20.39 23.31
N ALA A 105 11.07 -21.00 23.32
CA ALA A 105 10.24 -21.09 24.52
C ALA A 105 11.01 -21.90 25.59
N THR A 106 11.51 -21.23 26.61
CA THR A 106 12.01 -21.92 27.81
C THR A 106 10.84 -22.33 28.70
N THR A 107 10.47 -23.60 28.61
CA THR A 107 9.59 -24.29 29.57
C THR A 107 10.30 -24.36 30.92
N SER A 108 9.90 -23.55 31.90
CA SER A 108 10.31 -23.75 33.30
C SER A 108 9.14 -24.33 34.11
N LYS A 109 9.40 -25.47 34.76
CA LYS A 109 8.46 -26.14 35.68
C LYS A 109 8.24 -25.26 36.92
N PRO A 110 7.00 -25.14 37.45
CA PRO A 110 6.77 -24.39 38.69
C PRO A 110 7.33 -25.13 39.91
N SER A 111 7.84 -24.34 40.85
CA SER A 111 8.54 -24.80 42.05
C SER A 111 7.59 -25.48 43.06
N PRO A 112 8.08 -26.46 43.87
CA PRO A 112 7.26 -27.24 44.80
C PRO A 112 6.64 -26.43 45.96
N GLN A 113 6.98 -25.14 46.11
CA GLN A 113 6.37 -24.28 47.13
C GLN A 113 4.96 -23.78 46.73
N LEU A 114 4.66 -23.68 45.43
CA LEU A 114 3.34 -23.27 44.94
C LEU A 114 2.28 -24.38 45.06
N VAL A 115 2.69 -25.65 45.02
CA VAL A 115 1.79 -26.81 45.18
C VAL A 115 1.32 -26.95 46.64
N ALA A 116 2.13 -26.55 47.62
CA ALA A 116 1.75 -26.57 49.04
C ALA A 116 0.71 -25.50 49.40
N ILE A 117 0.75 -24.34 48.73
CA ILE A 117 -0.21 -23.24 48.95
C ILE A 117 -1.57 -23.59 48.33
N PHE A 118 -1.58 -24.19 47.14
CA PHE A 118 -2.80 -24.60 46.46
C PHE A 118 -3.55 -25.74 47.20
N SER A 119 -2.82 -26.64 47.85
CA SER A 119 -3.42 -27.74 48.62
C SER A 119 -4.05 -27.26 49.94
N ALA A 120 -3.47 -26.26 50.60
CA ALA A 120 -4.08 -25.63 51.77
C ALA A 120 -5.40 -24.88 51.44
N LEU A 121 -5.46 -24.22 50.28
CA LEU A 121 -6.66 -23.52 49.81
C LEU A 121 -7.82 -24.47 49.48
N ILE A 122 -7.53 -25.66 48.93
CA ILE A 122 -8.55 -26.68 48.63
C ILE A 122 -9.17 -27.26 49.91
N VAL A 123 -8.39 -27.45 50.97
CA VAL A 123 -8.91 -27.96 52.26
C VAL A 123 -9.84 -26.93 52.93
N ILE A 124 -9.52 -25.63 52.80
CA ILE A 124 -10.37 -24.54 53.31
C ILE A 124 -11.68 -24.46 52.51
N LEU A 125 -11.62 -24.66 51.18
CA LEU A 125 -12.80 -24.64 50.31
C LEU A 125 -13.75 -25.83 50.58
N VAL A 126 -13.20 -27.03 50.84
CA VAL A 126 -13.98 -28.23 51.18
C VAL A 126 -14.60 -28.11 52.58
N GLY A 127 -13.91 -27.48 53.53
CA GLY A 127 -14.47 -27.16 54.85
C GLY A 127 -15.64 -26.18 54.79
N PHE A 128 -15.59 -25.20 53.88
CA PHE A 128 -16.65 -24.21 53.69
C PHE A 128 -17.89 -24.80 52.99
N LEU A 129 -17.71 -25.76 52.08
CA LEU A 129 -18.81 -26.43 51.39
C LEU A 129 -19.58 -27.41 52.30
N LEU A 130 -18.93 -28.04 53.27
CA LEU A 130 -19.60 -28.91 54.25
C LEU A 130 -20.48 -28.12 55.25
N PHE A 131 -20.14 -26.85 55.52
CA PHE A 131 -20.93 -26.01 56.43
C PHE A 131 -22.24 -25.47 55.82
N ARG A 132 -22.41 -25.56 54.50
CA ARG A 132 -23.63 -25.07 53.82
C ARG A 132 -24.75 -26.11 53.69
N VAL A 133 -24.53 -27.34 54.14
CA VAL A 133 -25.47 -28.48 53.98
C VAL A 133 -26.45 -28.66 55.16
N ILE A 134 -26.37 -27.87 56.24
CA ILE A 134 -27.17 -28.10 57.47
C ILE A 134 -28.32 -27.07 57.70
N GLY A 135 -28.57 -26.12 56.81
CA GLY A 135 -29.81 -25.33 56.91
C GLY A 135 -30.10 -24.55 55.63
N GLY A 136 -31.27 -24.61 55.02
CA GLY A 136 -32.54 -25.21 55.40
C GLY A 136 -33.66 -24.37 54.79
N GLY A 137 -34.46 -24.97 53.89
CA GLY A 137 -35.72 -24.46 53.34
C GLY A 137 -35.59 -23.45 52.19
N GLY A 138 -36.30 -23.56 51.07
CA GLY A 138 -37.36 -24.48 50.63
C GLY A 138 -38.06 -23.83 49.42
N GLY A 139 -38.38 -24.60 48.37
CA GLY A 139 -39.19 -24.15 47.23
C GLY A 139 -38.73 -24.64 45.84
N GLU A 140 -38.78 -25.96 45.61
CA GLU A 140 -39.50 -26.66 44.52
C GLU A 140 -39.93 -25.84 43.26
N ILE A 141 -39.83 -26.23 41.97
CA ILE A 141 -39.57 -27.46 41.14
C ILE A 141 -39.31 -26.94 39.68
N ALA A 142 -38.15 -27.09 39.02
CA ALA A 142 -37.65 -28.14 38.09
C ALA A 142 -38.53 -28.49 36.85
N PRO A 143 -38.02 -29.18 35.80
CA PRO A 143 -36.90 -28.87 34.88
C PRO A 143 -37.24 -29.25 33.39
N GLU A 144 -36.36 -29.01 32.41
CA GLU A 144 -35.93 -30.10 31.50
C GLU A 144 -34.72 -29.74 30.63
N LEU A 145 -33.79 -30.70 30.59
CA LEU A 145 -32.51 -30.70 29.92
C LEU A 145 -32.64 -31.27 28.50
N THR A 146 -31.90 -30.67 27.58
CA THR A 146 -31.52 -31.23 26.28
C THR A 146 -30.29 -32.15 26.45
N ALA A 147 -30.22 -33.28 25.72
CA ALA A 147 -28.97 -33.80 25.13
C ALA A 147 -29.23 -34.93 24.10
N GLU A 148 -28.78 -34.68 22.85
CA GLU A 148 -28.00 -35.53 21.92
C GLU A 148 -28.49 -36.94 21.47
N PRO A 149 -27.90 -37.58 20.43
CA PRO A 149 -27.25 -37.12 19.18
C PRO A 149 -27.68 -37.97 17.93
N SER A 150 -27.23 -37.64 16.72
CA SER A 150 -26.48 -38.57 15.83
C SER A 150 -26.17 -37.94 14.46
N ALA A 151 -24.93 -38.14 14.03
CA ALA A 151 -24.34 -37.70 12.76
C ALA A 151 -24.42 -38.78 11.65
N THR A 152 -23.93 -38.38 10.45
CA THR A 152 -23.48 -39.19 9.28
C THR A 152 -24.58 -39.37 8.21
N SER A 153 -24.38 -39.12 6.91
CA SER A 153 -23.20 -39.36 6.06
C SER A 153 -23.09 -38.42 4.86
N THR A 154 -21.86 -38.02 4.52
CA THR A 154 -21.40 -37.64 3.17
C THR A 154 -21.43 -38.86 2.25
N PRO A 155 -21.80 -38.71 0.95
CA PRO A 155 -20.81 -38.95 -0.10
C PRO A 155 -20.86 -37.93 -1.26
N GLU A 156 -19.68 -37.62 -1.78
CA GLU A 156 -19.42 -36.92 -3.05
C GLU A 156 -19.96 -37.69 -4.27
N VAL A 157 -20.32 -36.97 -5.34
CA VAL A 157 -19.95 -37.32 -6.73
C VAL A 157 -19.77 -36.04 -7.55
N SER A 158 -18.56 -35.84 -8.07
CA SER A 158 -18.20 -34.89 -9.13
C SER A 158 -18.36 -35.53 -10.52
N PRO A 159 -18.63 -34.74 -11.57
CA PRO A 159 -17.83 -34.88 -12.79
C PRO A 159 -17.29 -33.55 -13.34
N THR A 160 -15.96 -33.49 -13.49
CA THR A 160 -15.12 -32.52 -14.24
C THR A 160 -15.23 -32.70 -15.77
N PRO A 161 -14.79 -31.77 -16.67
CA PRO A 161 -13.37 -31.37 -16.90
C PRO A 161 -13.13 -29.84 -17.16
N THR A 162 -12.37 -29.06 -16.35
CA THR A 162 -10.89 -28.75 -16.34
C THR A 162 -10.40 -27.82 -17.48
N PRO A 163 -9.47 -26.82 -17.30
CA PRO A 163 -8.53 -26.54 -16.17
C PRO A 163 -8.70 -25.15 -15.49
N LEU A 164 -8.64 -24.92 -14.17
CA LEU A 164 -7.71 -25.28 -13.06
C LEU A 164 -6.28 -24.71 -13.18
N ALA A 165 -6.10 -23.49 -12.64
CA ALA A 165 -4.97 -23.09 -11.78
C ALA A 165 -5.23 -21.72 -11.09
N LEU A 166 -6.28 -21.60 -10.26
CA LEU A 166 -6.50 -20.42 -9.37
C LEU A 166 -6.62 -20.79 -7.89
N GLU A 167 -6.59 -22.08 -7.54
CA GLU A 167 -6.70 -22.55 -6.16
C GLU A 167 -5.36 -22.52 -5.43
N ALA A 168 -4.84 -21.31 -5.18
CA ALA A 168 -3.86 -21.01 -4.13
C ALA A 168 -3.78 -19.51 -3.78
N GLN A 169 -4.71 -18.67 -4.27
CA GLN A 169 -4.81 -17.27 -3.90
C GLN A 169 -6.05 -17.06 -3.03
N ASP A 170 -5.98 -17.37 -1.75
CA ASP A 170 -6.66 -16.55 -0.74
C ASP A 170 -6.23 -16.95 0.66
N ASP A 171 -5.42 -16.07 1.25
CA ASP A 171 -5.25 -15.93 2.70
C ASP A 171 -5.01 -14.44 2.98
N VAL A 172 -5.89 -13.55 2.50
CA VAL A 172 -6.18 -12.24 3.12
C VAL A 172 -7.58 -11.77 2.70
N ILE A 173 -8.64 -12.30 3.31
CA ILE A 173 -9.90 -11.54 3.45
C ILE A 173 -10.27 -11.55 4.93
N THR A 174 -9.72 -10.60 5.68
CA THR A 174 -10.30 -10.14 6.94
C THR A 174 -9.90 -8.67 7.14
N GLY A 175 -10.86 -7.75 7.02
CA GLY A 175 -10.69 -6.33 7.24
C GLY A 175 -10.74 -5.51 5.95
N GLY A 176 -11.89 -4.89 5.70
CA GLY A 176 -12.09 -3.94 4.60
C GLY A 176 -11.23 -2.69 4.77
N ASP A 177 -10.01 -2.77 4.26
CA ASP A 177 -9.07 -1.66 4.06
C ASP A 177 -8.44 -1.88 2.68
N SER A 178 -9.09 -1.38 1.63
CA SER A 178 -8.59 -1.47 0.24
C SER A 178 -7.29 -0.68 0.03
N GLU A 179 -6.86 0.14 1.00
CA GLU A 179 -5.56 0.82 0.99
C GLU A 179 -4.42 -0.02 1.58
N ARG A 180 -4.68 -1.26 2.03
CA ARG A 180 -3.68 -2.18 2.58
C ARG A 180 -3.49 -3.48 1.80
N ALA A 181 -3.90 -3.54 0.54
CA ALA A 181 -3.38 -4.59 -0.34
C ALA A 181 -1.87 -4.37 -0.53
N VAL A 182 -1.03 -5.22 0.06
CA VAL A 182 0.40 -5.25 -0.27
C VAL A 182 0.48 -5.45 -1.78
N ALA A 183 0.95 -4.46 -2.54
CA ALA A 183 1.02 -4.58 -3.99
C ALA A 183 1.91 -5.77 -4.36
N TYR A 184 1.40 -6.69 -5.18
CA TYR A 184 2.15 -7.85 -5.65
C TYR A 184 1.93 -8.10 -7.14
N PRO A 185 2.90 -8.73 -7.84
CA PRO A 185 2.76 -9.04 -9.25
C PRO A 185 1.75 -10.16 -9.51
N VAL A 186 0.95 -10.01 -10.57
CA VAL A 186 -0.03 -11.01 -11.03
C VAL A 186 0.26 -11.50 -12.45
N ASN A 187 0.96 -10.71 -13.27
CA ASN A 187 1.31 -11.08 -14.64
C ASN A 187 2.70 -10.55 -15.01
N LEU A 188 3.50 -11.38 -15.68
CA LEU A 188 4.81 -11.02 -16.21
C LEU A 188 4.80 -11.19 -17.73
N GLN A 189 5.22 -10.15 -18.43
CA GLN A 189 5.38 -10.15 -19.89
C GLN A 189 6.83 -9.82 -20.24
N VAL A 190 7.41 -10.60 -21.16
CA VAL A 190 8.75 -10.35 -21.70
C VAL A 190 8.67 -10.15 -23.20
N VAL A 191 9.28 -9.07 -23.67
CA VAL A 191 9.43 -8.74 -25.09
C VAL A 191 10.93 -8.69 -25.40
N THR A 192 11.41 -9.58 -26.25
CA THR A 192 12.78 -9.56 -26.77
C THR A 192 12.83 -8.77 -28.08
N GLN A 193 14.02 -8.31 -28.49
CA GLN A 193 14.16 -7.49 -29.71
C GLN A 193 13.72 -8.25 -30.98
N ASP A 194 13.93 -9.56 -31.02
CA ASP A 194 13.70 -10.40 -32.19
C ASP A 194 12.27 -10.97 -32.27
N SER A 195 11.43 -10.79 -31.23
CA SER A 195 10.08 -11.33 -31.19
C SER A 195 9.00 -10.23 -31.14
N SER A 196 8.13 -10.21 -32.14
CA SER A 196 6.95 -9.33 -32.15
C SER A 196 5.84 -9.79 -31.20
N SER A 197 5.93 -11.02 -30.70
CA SER A 197 4.99 -11.59 -29.74
C SER A 197 5.64 -11.69 -28.36
N PRO A 198 5.00 -11.16 -27.30
CA PRO A 198 5.51 -11.31 -25.95
C PRO A 198 5.32 -12.72 -25.40
N ARG A 199 6.27 -13.18 -24.57
CA ARG A 199 6.06 -14.32 -23.68
C ARG A 199 5.38 -13.84 -22.40
N VAL A 200 4.35 -14.55 -21.96
CA VAL A 200 3.51 -14.17 -20.80
C VAL A 200 3.47 -15.30 -19.79
N TRP A 201 3.52 -14.95 -18.51
CA TRP A 201 3.31 -15.86 -17.39
C TRP A 201 2.30 -15.30 -16.39
N VAL A 202 1.43 -16.17 -15.90
CA VAL A 202 0.66 -15.88 -14.69
C VAL A 202 1.60 -15.97 -13.49
N VAL A 203 1.59 -14.94 -12.64
CA VAL A 203 2.49 -14.88 -11.48
C VAL A 203 1.75 -15.30 -10.21
N GLN A 204 2.30 -16.30 -9.52
CA GLN A 204 1.79 -16.80 -8.25
C GLN A 204 2.71 -16.42 -7.10
N ARG A 205 2.12 -16.03 -5.97
CA ARG A 205 2.87 -15.72 -4.74
C ARG A 205 3.28 -17.01 -4.06
N ARG A 206 4.55 -17.12 -3.68
CA ARG A 206 5.11 -18.26 -2.95
C ARG A 206 5.91 -17.77 -1.75
N ALA A 207 5.67 -18.34 -0.59
CA ALA A 207 6.53 -18.17 0.57
C ALA A 207 7.77 -19.05 0.39
N VAL A 208 8.97 -18.49 0.53
CA VAL A 208 10.23 -19.23 0.42
C VAL A 208 10.82 -19.38 1.81
N GLY A 209 10.77 -20.61 2.34
CA GLY A 209 11.31 -20.95 3.67
C GLY A 209 12.70 -21.61 3.65
N ALA A 210 13.21 -22.00 2.48
CA ALA A 210 14.49 -22.71 2.30
C ALA A 210 15.13 -22.38 0.94
N ALA A 211 16.38 -22.83 0.71
CA ALA A 211 17.12 -22.61 -0.54
C ALA A 211 16.42 -23.21 -1.79
N GLU A 212 15.52 -24.16 -1.60
CA GLU A 212 14.63 -24.67 -2.63
C GLU A 212 13.29 -23.94 -2.56
N TRP A 213 12.96 -23.29 -3.67
CA TRP A 213 11.69 -22.62 -3.82
C TRP A 213 10.63 -23.68 -4.06
N ASN A 214 9.50 -23.58 -3.39
CA ASN A 214 8.33 -24.34 -3.77
C ASN A 214 7.69 -23.62 -4.96
N PHE A 215 7.78 -24.19 -6.16
CA PHE A 215 7.31 -23.59 -7.41
C PHE A 215 6.40 -24.56 -8.17
N ASP A 216 5.52 -24.02 -9.00
CA ASP A 216 4.68 -24.81 -9.90
C ASP A 216 5.53 -25.26 -11.11
N PRO A 217 5.60 -26.56 -11.44
CA PRO A 217 6.40 -27.04 -12.57
C PRO A 217 5.83 -26.65 -13.94
N ASN A 218 4.62 -26.08 -14.01
CA ASN A 218 4.04 -25.61 -15.26
C ASN A 218 4.89 -24.46 -15.85
N PRO A 219 5.41 -24.59 -17.09
CA PRO A 219 6.27 -23.58 -17.71
C PRO A 219 5.62 -22.21 -17.97
N ASP A 220 4.29 -22.11 -17.84
CA ASP A 220 3.51 -20.87 -18.00
C ASP A 220 3.18 -20.17 -16.66
N ILE A 221 3.62 -20.74 -15.53
CA ILE A 221 3.36 -20.19 -14.19
C ILE A 221 4.67 -19.73 -13.56
N ALA A 222 4.78 -18.43 -13.32
CA ALA A 222 5.92 -17.82 -12.65
C ALA A 222 5.69 -17.73 -11.13
N SER A 223 6.75 -17.92 -10.34
CA SER A 223 6.68 -17.92 -8.87
C SER A 223 7.33 -16.68 -8.28
N PHE A 224 6.52 -15.73 -7.79
CA PHE A 224 6.99 -14.54 -7.08
C PHE A 224 7.25 -14.84 -5.61
N VAL A 225 8.42 -14.44 -5.12
CA VAL A 225 8.79 -14.57 -3.70
C VAL A 225 8.06 -13.52 -2.87
N ASN A 226 7.24 -13.98 -1.94
CA ASN A 226 6.40 -13.12 -1.12
C ASN A 226 7.24 -12.12 -0.30
N GLY A 227 6.75 -10.87 -0.18
CA GLY A 227 7.40 -9.80 0.58
C GLY A 227 8.47 -9.00 -0.17
N MET A 228 8.75 -9.31 -1.45
CA MET A 228 9.76 -8.62 -2.26
C MET A 228 9.15 -7.44 -3.04
N SER A 229 8.95 -6.29 -2.37
CA SER A 229 8.24 -5.14 -2.96
C SER A 229 9.13 -4.12 -3.70
N VAL A 230 10.39 -3.95 -3.32
CA VAL A 230 11.30 -2.97 -3.94
C VAL A 230 11.93 -3.54 -5.20
N ARG A 231 12.29 -4.82 -5.14
CA ARG A 231 12.87 -5.59 -6.24
C ARG A 231 12.17 -6.94 -6.30
N PRO A 232 11.12 -7.10 -7.10
CA PRO A 232 10.44 -8.38 -7.24
C PRO A 232 11.41 -9.48 -7.68
N VAL A 233 11.32 -10.62 -7.01
CA VAL A 233 12.11 -11.82 -7.33
C VAL A 233 11.14 -12.88 -7.83
N ILE A 234 11.29 -13.26 -9.09
CA ILE A 234 10.37 -14.16 -9.79
C ILE A 234 11.14 -15.35 -10.36
N GLY A 235 10.64 -16.55 -10.09
CA GLY A 235 11.17 -17.80 -10.59
C GLY A 235 10.38 -18.29 -11.78
N ILE A 236 11.07 -18.55 -12.87
CA ILE A 236 10.51 -19.13 -14.09
C ILE A 236 10.88 -20.62 -14.12
N PRO A 237 9.90 -21.54 -14.14
CA PRO A 237 10.17 -22.97 -14.24
C PRO A 237 10.93 -23.31 -15.50
N TRP A 238 11.89 -24.23 -15.38
CA TRP A 238 12.70 -24.68 -16.48
C TRP A 238 11.84 -25.46 -17.48
N SER A 239 11.98 -25.09 -18.75
CA SER A 239 11.59 -25.83 -19.93
C SER A 239 12.58 -25.48 -21.04
N GLU A 240 12.65 -26.29 -22.09
CA GLU A 240 13.51 -25.98 -23.25
C GLU A 240 13.20 -24.59 -23.82
N ASP A 241 11.90 -24.24 -23.91
CA ASP A 241 11.45 -22.94 -24.41
C ASP A 241 11.83 -21.78 -23.48
N ASN A 242 11.66 -21.93 -22.16
CA ASN A 242 12.02 -20.89 -21.20
C ASN A 242 13.55 -20.73 -21.12
N ALA A 243 14.31 -21.81 -21.23
CA ALA A 243 15.77 -21.76 -21.29
C ALA A 243 16.24 -21.02 -22.56
N ALA A 244 15.71 -21.38 -23.73
CA ALA A 244 16.01 -20.69 -24.99
C ALA A 244 15.62 -19.20 -24.94
N LEU A 245 14.51 -18.86 -24.28
CA LEU A 245 14.13 -17.47 -24.07
C LEU A 245 15.12 -16.72 -23.17
N PHE A 246 15.55 -17.31 -22.04
CA PHE A 246 16.59 -16.73 -21.17
C PHE A 246 17.92 -16.54 -21.90
N ASP A 247 18.27 -17.44 -22.82
CA ASP A 247 19.44 -17.32 -23.68
C ASP A 247 19.31 -16.14 -24.66
N ALA A 248 18.11 -15.92 -25.20
CA ALA A 248 17.79 -14.81 -26.09
C ALA A 248 17.63 -13.45 -25.37
N MET A 249 17.50 -13.42 -24.04
CA MET A 249 17.41 -12.15 -23.30
C MET A 249 18.78 -11.44 -23.28
N GLU A 250 18.77 -10.24 -23.83
CA GLU A 250 19.91 -9.31 -23.88
C GLU A 250 19.45 -7.84 -23.82
N GLU A 251 20.37 -6.89 -24.04
CA GLU A 251 20.09 -5.45 -24.01
C GLU A 251 18.93 -5.09 -24.94
N GLY A 252 18.01 -4.25 -24.46
CA GLY A 252 16.74 -3.91 -25.14
C GLY A 252 15.62 -4.94 -24.98
N THR A 253 15.82 -6.03 -24.23
CA THR A 253 14.70 -6.83 -23.71
C THR A 253 13.93 -6.00 -22.68
N VAL A 254 12.59 -5.98 -22.81
CA VAL A 254 11.68 -5.23 -21.93
C VAL A 254 10.81 -6.20 -21.14
N PHE A 255 10.64 -5.90 -19.85
CA PHE A 255 9.83 -6.67 -18.92
C PHE A 255 8.67 -5.81 -18.43
N ASN A 256 7.43 -6.22 -18.68
CA ASN A 256 6.25 -5.55 -18.13
C ASN A 256 5.66 -6.42 -17.01
N LEU A 257 5.53 -5.85 -15.82
CA LEU A 257 5.03 -6.52 -14.64
C LEU A 257 3.72 -5.87 -14.21
N THR A 258 2.61 -6.59 -14.41
CA THR A 258 1.29 -6.13 -13.97
C THR A 258 1.10 -6.49 -12.50
N MET A 259 0.73 -5.50 -11.70
CA MET A 259 0.43 -5.64 -10.28
C MET A 259 -1.05 -5.97 -10.07
N ASN A 260 -1.39 -6.54 -8.92
CA ASN A 260 -2.78 -6.77 -8.51
C ASN A 260 -3.62 -5.48 -8.45
N THR A 261 -2.98 -4.33 -8.33
CA THR A 261 -3.61 -3.01 -8.36
C THR A 261 -3.95 -2.52 -9.78
N GLY A 262 -3.58 -3.27 -10.83
CA GLY A 262 -3.70 -2.85 -12.22
C GLY A 262 -2.51 -2.03 -12.74
N ALA A 263 -1.61 -1.57 -11.87
CA ALA A 263 -0.41 -0.85 -12.28
C ALA A 263 0.53 -1.76 -13.10
N ILE A 264 1.11 -1.24 -14.18
CA ILE A 264 2.13 -1.94 -14.97
C ILE A 264 3.48 -1.29 -14.71
N LEU A 265 4.46 -2.08 -14.25
CA LEU A 265 5.84 -1.64 -14.04
C LEU A 265 6.68 -2.14 -15.21
N ARG A 266 7.37 -1.23 -15.91
CA ARG A 266 8.25 -1.58 -17.00
C ARG A 266 9.70 -1.61 -16.51
N TYR A 267 10.42 -2.68 -16.82
CA TYR A 267 11.84 -2.83 -16.52
C TYR A 267 12.62 -3.07 -17.80
N GLU A 268 13.90 -2.72 -17.76
CA GLU A 268 14.83 -2.88 -18.87
C GLU A 268 15.96 -3.81 -18.47
N PHE A 269 16.35 -4.69 -19.38
CA PHE A 269 17.44 -5.63 -19.17
C PHE A 269 18.70 -4.93 -18.67
N ALA A 270 19.31 -5.47 -17.63
CA ALA A 270 20.54 -4.93 -17.06
C ALA A 270 21.69 -5.93 -17.17
N ALA A 271 21.50 -7.16 -16.70
CA ALA A 271 22.54 -8.19 -16.78
C ALA A 271 21.98 -9.61 -16.72
N LYS A 272 22.69 -10.52 -17.37
CA LYS A 272 22.51 -11.98 -17.30
C LYS A 272 23.75 -12.60 -16.67
N THR A 273 23.57 -13.42 -15.64
CA THR A 273 24.66 -14.07 -14.90
C THR A 273 24.25 -15.46 -14.44
N GLU A 274 25.21 -16.33 -14.14
CA GLU A 274 24.94 -17.58 -13.42
C GLU A 274 25.20 -17.39 -11.92
N VAL A 275 24.29 -17.93 -11.10
CA VAL A 275 24.41 -17.88 -9.64
C VAL A 275 24.27 -19.26 -9.02
N LEU A 276 24.94 -19.48 -7.89
CA LEU A 276 24.78 -20.70 -7.10
C LEU A 276 23.38 -20.74 -6.47
N ARG A 277 22.80 -21.93 -6.31
CA ARG A 277 21.49 -22.10 -5.63
C ARG A 277 21.47 -21.59 -4.19
N SER A 278 22.63 -21.54 -3.54
CA SER A 278 22.80 -21.02 -2.17
C SER A 278 22.99 -19.51 -2.10
N ASP A 279 23.07 -18.81 -3.24
CA ASP A 279 23.28 -17.37 -3.25
C ASP A 279 22.01 -16.61 -2.83
N THR A 280 22.03 -16.05 -1.62
CA THR A 280 20.92 -15.27 -1.06
C THR A 280 21.00 -13.79 -1.41
N ARG A 281 22.06 -13.32 -2.09
CA ARG A 281 22.23 -11.90 -2.43
C ARG A 281 21.15 -11.40 -3.37
N ILE A 282 20.55 -12.29 -4.16
CA ILE A 282 19.44 -11.99 -5.08
C ILE A 282 18.19 -11.47 -4.37
N PHE A 283 18.01 -11.77 -3.09
CA PHE A 283 16.86 -11.34 -2.29
C PHE A 283 17.05 -9.95 -1.65
N ARG A 284 18.24 -9.36 -1.75
CA ARG A 284 18.54 -8.06 -1.15
C ARG A 284 17.74 -6.96 -1.85
N GLN A 285 16.90 -6.28 -1.08
CA GLN A 285 16.04 -5.18 -1.52
C GLN A 285 16.78 -3.82 -1.49
N VAL A 286 17.94 -3.74 -2.15
CA VAL A 286 18.87 -2.58 -2.06
C VAL A 286 18.60 -1.47 -3.09
N GLY A 287 17.64 -1.66 -3.98
CA GLY A 287 17.24 -0.66 -4.98
C GLY A 287 16.22 -1.22 -5.97
N PRO A 288 15.47 -0.34 -6.65
CA PRO A 288 14.39 -0.74 -7.54
C PRO A 288 14.93 -1.53 -8.73
N GLY A 289 14.20 -2.57 -9.12
CA GLY A 289 14.59 -3.45 -10.23
C GLY A 289 13.77 -4.74 -10.23
N LEU A 290 14.07 -5.64 -11.15
CA LEU A 290 13.41 -6.95 -11.25
C LEU A 290 14.49 -8.02 -11.33
N VAL A 291 14.20 -9.17 -10.71
CA VAL A 291 15.05 -10.35 -10.73
C VAL A 291 14.24 -11.52 -11.26
N LEU A 292 14.71 -12.13 -12.35
CA LEU A 292 14.18 -13.39 -12.88
C LEU A 292 15.21 -14.50 -12.70
N LEU A 293 14.80 -15.64 -12.15
CA LEU A 293 15.63 -16.83 -12.07
C LEU A 293 15.00 -17.98 -12.84
N LEU A 294 15.80 -18.68 -13.64
CA LEU A 294 15.42 -19.98 -14.18
C LEU A 294 15.56 -21.03 -13.06
N ILE A 295 14.48 -21.69 -12.69
CA ILE A 295 14.40 -22.61 -11.55
C ILE A 295 13.90 -23.98 -11.99
N GLY A 296 14.24 -25.03 -11.25
CA GLY A 296 13.76 -26.38 -11.55
C GLY A 296 14.55 -27.15 -12.60
N GLU A 297 15.65 -26.59 -13.11
CA GLU A 297 16.57 -27.34 -13.96
C GLU A 297 17.20 -28.51 -13.20
N THR A 298 17.29 -29.67 -13.85
CA THR A 298 17.87 -30.89 -13.30
C THR A 298 18.84 -31.55 -14.27
N ASP A 299 19.95 -32.06 -13.75
CA ASP A 299 20.91 -32.91 -14.45
C ASP A 299 20.92 -34.29 -13.78
N ASP A 300 20.76 -35.37 -14.56
CA ASP A 300 20.57 -36.75 -14.07
C ASP A 300 19.51 -36.89 -12.94
N GLY A 301 18.45 -36.07 -13.00
CA GLY A 301 17.35 -36.07 -12.03
C GLY A 301 17.66 -35.34 -10.71
N LEU A 302 18.82 -34.70 -10.61
CA LEU A 302 19.21 -33.87 -9.48
C LEU A 302 19.20 -32.38 -9.87
N PRO A 303 18.80 -31.47 -8.98
CA PRO A 303 19.01 -30.03 -9.13
C PRO A 303 20.41 -29.64 -9.63
N THR A 304 20.50 -28.84 -10.71
CA THR A 304 21.77 -28.27 -11.17
C THR A 304 22.44 -27.39 -10.09
N GLY A 305 23.77 -27.26 -10.09
CA GLY A 305 24.47 -26.46 -9.05
C GLY A 305 24.24 -24.94 -9.16
N THR A 306 23.90 -24.47 -10.35
CA THR A 306 23.72 -23.05 -10.70
C THR A 306 22.33 -22.79 -11.26
N ARG A 307 22.00 -21.51 -11.43
CA ARG A 307 20.78 -21.01 -12.08
C ARG A 307 21.12 -19.78 -12.90
N THR A 308 20.46 -19.61 -14.04
CA THR A 308 20.52 -18.38 -14.83
C THR A 308 19.71 -17.29 -14.14
N LEU A 309 20.36 -16.18 -13.85
CA LEU A 309 19.82 -14.97 -13.23
C LEU A 309 19.79 -13.84 -14.25
N ILE A 310 18.61 -13.26 -14.44
CA ILE A 310 18.41 -12.00 -15.14
C ILE A 310 18.11 -10.92 -14.11
N THR A 311 18.79 -9.79 -14.23
CA THR A 311 18.46 -8.56 -13.52
C THR A 311 17.99 -7.53 -14.51
N ALA A 312 16.96 -6.79 -14.13
CA ALA A 312 16.44 -5.66 -14.87
C ALA A 312 16.37 -4.43 -13.96
N THR A 313 16.57 -3.26 -14.55
CA THR A 313 16.51 -1.98 -13.84
C THR A 313 15.13 -1.36 -14.02
N TYR A 314 14.71 -0.62 -13.00
CA TYR A 314 13.52 0.21 -13.08
C TYR A 314 13.95 1.63 -13.48
N PRO A 315 13.61 2.11 -14.69
CA PRO A 315 13.93 3.48 -15.10
C PRO A 315 13.29 4.50 -14.13
N PRO A 316 14.07 5.35 -13.45
CA PRO A 316 13.54 6.34 -12.50
C PRO A 316 12.52 7.30 -13.13
N GLU A 317 12.63 7.50 -14.44
CA GLU A 317 11.72 8.28 -15.28
C GLU A 317 10.25 7.85 -15.13
N GLN A 318 10.00 6.59 -14.77
CA GLN A 318 8.64 6.09 -14.51
C GLN A 318 8.06 6.56 -13.17
N GLU A 319 8.87 6.73 -12.11
CA GLU A 319 8.39 7.37 -10.86
C GLU A 319 8.12 8.86 -11.06
N LEU A 320 8.85 9.49 -12.00
CA LEU A 320 8.73 10.91 -12.33
C LEU A 320 7.44 11.20 -13.11
N SER A 321 7.04 10.29 -13.99
CA SER A 321 5.71 10.30 -14.62
C SER A 321 4.57 9.99 -13.64
N ARG A 322 4.76 9.06 -12.70
CA ARG A 322 3.76 8.69 -11.67
C ARG A 322 3.57 9.75 -10.58
N GLY A 323 4.63 10.46 -10.21
CA GLY A 323 4.59 11.56 -9.24
C GLY A 323 4.08 12.89 -9.81
N GLY A 324 3.76 12.94 -11.10
CA GLY A 324 3.37 14.17 -11.79
C GLY A 324 4.50 15.21 -11.92
N GLU A 325 5.74 14.84 -11.59
CA GLU A 325 6.94 15.68 -11.59
C GLU A 325 7.76 15.39 -12.85
N LEU A 326 7.45 16.12 -13.91
CA LEU A 326 8.09 16.03 -15.23
C LEU A 326 9.58 16.38 -15.13
N VAL A 327 10.46 15.44 -15.50
CA VAL A 327 11.88 15.76 -15.69
C VAL A 327 12.07 16.65 -16.92
N GLY A 328 12.86 17.71 -16.73
CA GLY A 328 13.25 18.69 -17.75
C GLY A 328 12.65 20.09 -17.58
N LEU A 329 11.75 20.29 -16.60
CA LEU A 329 11.16 21.60 -16.32
C LEU A 329 11.86 22.24 -15.12
N ASN A 330 12.75 23.20 -15.38
CA ASN A 330 13.44 23.97 -14.34
C ASN A 330 12.56 25.09 -13.73
N GLY A 331 11.22 24.98 -13.81
CA GLY A 331 10.28 26.02 -13.40
C GLY A 331 8.97 25.46 -12.84
N ALA A 332 8.28 26.26 -12.02
CA ALA A 332 6.94 25.94 -11.52
C ALA A 332 5.96 25.83 -12.70
N VAL A 333 5.36 24.66 -12.89
CA VAL A 333 4.35 24.43 -13.93
C VAL A 333 3.05 25.11 -13.52
N GLN A 334 2.54 25.99 -14.36
CA GLN A 334 1.23 26.60 -14.14
C GLN A 334 0.14 25.61 -14.50
N GLU A 335 -0.85 25.43 -13.63
CA GLU A 335 -1.97 24.55 -13.86
C GLU A 335 -3.27 25.34 -14.10
N GLY A 336 -4.08 24.85 -15.03
CA GLY A 336 -5.40 25.38 -15.36
C GLY A 336 -6.34 24.29 -15.82
N GLU A 337 -7.53 24.69 -16.24
CA GLU A 337 -8.59 23.82 -16.76
C GLU A 337 -9.11 24.37 -18.09
N THR A 338 -10.06 23.67 -18.73
CA THR A 338 -10.74 24.17 -19.93
C THR A 338 -11.27 25.59 -19.72
N GLY A 339 -10.95 26.48 -20.65
CA GLY A 339 -11.26 27.92 -20.61
C GLY A 339 -10.15 28.79 -20.00
N SER A 340 -9.20 28.20 -19.26
CA SER A 340 -8.08 28.92 -18.63
C SER A 340 -7.05 29.37 -19.66
N THR A 341 -6.42 30.52 -19.41
CA THR A 341 -5.26 31.01 -20.17
C THR A 341 -4.04 30.97 -19.26
N LEU A 342 -2.97 30.31 -19.71
CA LEU A 342 -1.74 30.11 -18.97
C LEU A 342 -0.55 30.70 -19.74
N GLU A 343 0.46 31.14 -19.00
CA GLU A 343 1.69 31.72 -19.55
C GLU A 343 2.73 30.61 -19.78
N LEU A 344 3.13 30.42 -21.04
CA LEU A 344 4.16 29.47 -21.44
C LEU A 344 5.47 30.23 -21.68
N GLY A 345 6.30 30.29 -20.64
CA GLY A 345 7.49 31.13 -20.63
C GLY A 345 7.13 32.62 -20.74
N ASP A 346 8.06 33.43 -21.25
CA ASP A 346 7.83 34.87 -21.43
C ASP A 346 7.19 35.23 -22.78
N ASP A 347 7.25 34.30 -23.74
CA ASP A 347 6.99 34.55 -25.16
C ASP A 347 5.60 34.12 -25.63
N ALA A 348 4.89 33.25 -24.89
CA ALA A 348 3.62 32.69 -25.33
C ALA A 348 2.55 32.63 -24.23
N THR A 349 1.28 32.73 -24.64
CA THR A 349 0.14 32.34 -23.80
C THR A 349 -0.67 31.27 -24.50
N ILE A 350 -1.09 30.25 -23.75
CA ILE A 350 -1.93 29.17 -24.24
C ILE A 350 -3.27 29.22 -23.54
N ARG A 351 -4.36 29.13 -24.31
CA ARG A 351 -5.69 28.92 -23.75
C ARG A 351 -6.25 27.59 -24.23
N LEU A 352 -6.65 26.72 -23.31
CA LEU A 352 -7.43 25.54 -23.64
C LEU A 352 -8.86 25.95 -23.91
N ARG A 353 -9.32 25.83 -25.16
CA ARG A 353 -10.66 26.22 -25.59
C ARG A 353 -11.67 25.12 -25.31
N ASN A 354 -11.33 23.90 -25.70
CA ASN A 354 -12.22 22.75 -25.60
C ASN A 354 -11.43 21.44 -25.55
N VAL A 355 -12.05 20.42 -24.99
CA VAL A 355 -11.60 19.03 -25.07
C VAL A 355 -12.77 18.22 -25.60
N SER A 356 -12.56 17.46 -26.67
CA SER A 356 -13.60 16.63 -27.29
C SER A 356 -13.10 15.24 -27.59
N THR A 357 -14.02 14.29 -27.67
CA THR A 357 -13.74 12.92 -28.11
C THR A 357 -14.47 12.58 -29.39
N VAL A 358 -13.88 11.67 -30.17
CA VAL A 358 -14.49 11.07 -31.35
C VAL A 358 -14.29 9.56 -31.23
N GLU A 359 -15.38 8.86 -30.95
CA GLU A 359 -15.37 7.41 -30.76
C GLU A 359 -15.05 6.67 -32.07
N ASP A 360 -14.15 5.69 -31.98
CA ASP A 360 -13.99 4.66 -32.99
C ASP A 360 -14.54 3.33 -32.45
N ASN A 361 -15.83 3.09 -32.72
CA ASN A 361 -16.57 1.92 -32.25
C ASN A 361 -16.01 0.57 -32.74
N ALA A 362 -15.04 0.56 -33.65
CA ALA A 362 -14.45 -0.68 -34.18
C ALA A 362 -13.23 -1.17 -33.39
N THR A 363 -12.54 -0.29 -32.66
CA THR A 363 -11.19 -0.57 -32.13
C THR A 363 -11.11 -0.55 -30.60
N GLY A 364 -12.17 -0.12 -29.91
CA GLY A 364 -12.14 0.10 -28.45
C GLY A 364 -11.27 1.28 -28.04
N GLN A 365 -10.89 2.11 -29.02
CA GLN A 365 -10.15 3.35 -28.83
C GLN A 365 -11.00 4.52 -29.29
N GLN A 366 -10.65 5.72 -28.84
CA GLN A 366 -11.25 6.96 -29.25
C GLN A 366 -10.17 8.01 -29.47
N ALA A 367 -10.43 8.92 -30.40
CA ALA A 367 -9.62 10.11 -30.55
C ALA A 367 -10.00 11.13 -29.47
N LEU A 368 -9.00 11.68 -28.79
CA LEU A 368 -9.12 12.77 -27.85
C LEU A 368 -8.47 14.00 -28.46
N LEU A 369 -9.21 15.10 -28.58
CA LEU A 369 -8.80 16.32 -29.27
C LEU A 369 -8.81 17.50 -28.30
N PHE A 370 -7.72 18.27 -28.32
CA PHE A 370 -7.57 19.50 -27.55
C PHE A 370 -7.54 20.67 -28.50
N ASP A 371 -8.50 21.58 -28.37
CA ASP A 371 -8.52 22.83 -29.12
C ASP A 371 -7.83 23.92 -28.30
N LEU A 372 -6.79 24.54 -28.87
CA LEU A 372 -5.93 25.52 -28.21
C LEU A 372 -5.96 26.84 -28.96
N ASP A 373 -5.99 27.96 -28.23
CA ASP A 373 -5.59 29.26 -28.78
C ASP A 373 -4.15 29.55 -28.32
N ILE A 374 -3.20 29.60 -29.25
CA ILE A 374 -1.80 29.97 -28.98
C ILE A 374 -1.60 31.42 -29.39
N THR A 375 -1.15 32.25 -28.44
CA THR A 375 -0.79 33.64 -28.73
C THR A 375 0.72 33.83 -28.56
N ALA A 376 1.38 34.20 -29.65
CA ALA A 376 2.76 34.66 -29.62
C ALA A 376 2.80 36.12 -29.18
N ARG A 377 3.74 36.45 -28.29
CA ARG A 377 3.94 37.82 -27.79
C ARG A 377 4.92 38.56 -28.71
N GLN A 378 5.98 39.14 -28.14
CA GLN A 378 6.89 40.01 -28.89
C GLN A 378 7.78 39.23 -29.87
N ASN A 379 7.99 37.94 -29.63
CA ASN A 379 8.83 37.07 -30.44
C ASN A 379 7.97 36.05 -31.20
N ALA A 380 8.46 35.62 -32.37
CA ALA A 380 7.90 34.46 -33.05
C ALA A 380 8.20 33.19 -32.25
N LEU A 381 7.27 32.23 -32.28
CA LEU A 381 7.41 30.95 -31.60
C LEU A 381 7.83 29.89 -32.61
N ASP A 382 8.81 29.07 -32.21
CA ASP A 382 9.18 27.82 -32.86
C ASP A 382 8.66 26.67 -31.99
N THR A 383 7.66 25.95 -32.49
CA THR A 383 7.00 24.87 -31.76
C THR A 383 7.67 23.51 -31.99
N ASN A 384 8.71 23.40 -32.82
CA ASN A 384 9.44 22.13 -32.98
C ASN A 384 10.07 21.64 -31.68
N ALA A 385 10.48 22.58 -30.82
CA ALA A 385 11.04 22.28 -29.52
C ALA A 385 9.97 21.99 -28.46
N TRP A 386 8.68 22.13 -28.79
CA TRP A 386 7.62 21.97 -27.84
C TRP A 386 7.37 20.50 -27.57
N ARG A 387 7.21 20.17 -26.29
CA ARG A 387 6.81 18.85 -25.84
C ARG A 387 5.34 18.89 -25.44
N LEU A 388 4.56 18.03 -26.09
CA LEU A 388 3.12 17.92 -25.90
C LEU A 388 2.83 16.52 -25.36
N GLU A 389 2.46 16.41 -24.09
CA GLU A 389 2.27 15.13 -23.41
C GLU A 389 0.89 15.12 -22.76
N MET A 390 0.12 14.05 -22.96
CA MET A 390 -1.11 13.84 -22.19
C MET A 390 -0.86 12.76 -21.16
N ILE A 391 -1.26 13.02 -19.91
CA ILE A 391 -1.03 12.13 -18.78
C ILE A 391 -2.38 11.75 -18.18
N ASP A 392 -2.70 10.47 -18.08
CA ASP A 392 -3.94 10.01 -17.46
C ASP A 392 -3.89 9.97 -15.93
N ALA A 393 -5.00 9.61 -15.30
CA ALA A 393 -5.09 9.47 -13.84
C ALA A 393 -4.16 8.38 -13.24
N GLY A 394 -3.76 7.39 -14.05
CA GLY A 394 -2.81 6.34 -13.68
C GLY A 394 -1.35 6.73 -13.87
N GLY A 395 -1.06 7.90 -14.44
CA GLY A 395 0.27 8.38 -14.77
C GLY A 395 0.82 7.85 -16.11
N GLN A 396 -0.01 7.22 -16.93
CA GLN A 396 0.37 6.81 -18.28
C GLN A 396 0.51 8.05 -19.17
N VAL A 397 1.62 8.14 -19.90
CA VAL A 397 1.89 9.23 -20.84
C VAL A 397 1.52 8.80 -22.26
N TYR A 398 0.84 9.70 -22.96
CA TYR A 398 0.41 9.59 -24.34
C TYR A 398 1.08 10.70 -25.16
N LEU A 399 1.55 10.34 -26.35
CA LEU A 399 2.15 11.27 -27.30
C LEU A 399 1.13 11.70 -28.36
N PRO A 400 1.32 12.87 -28.98
CA PRO A 400 0.41 13.36 -30.01
C PRO A 400 0.32 12.37 -31.17
N ASN A 401 -0.90 12.14 -31.64
CA ASN A 401 -1.18 11.32 -32.80
C ASN A 401 -1.80 12.22 -33.87
N PHE A 402 -1.16 12.30 -35.03
CA PHE A 402 -1.64 13.12 -36.13
C PHE A 402 -2.72 12.43 -36.99
N ASP A 403 -2.85 11.11 -36.88
CA ASP A 403 -3.82 10.33 -37.66
C ASP A 403 -5.25 10.58 -37.19
N VAL A 404 -5.44 11.11 -35.97
CA VAL A 404 -6.75 11.44 -35.41
C VAL A 404 -7.21 12.86 -35.72
N MET A 405 -6.41 13.64 -36.45
CA MET A 405 -6.66 15.06 -36.70
C MET A 405 -7.74 15.34 -37.75
N ASP A 406 -8.21 14.32 -38.48
CA ASP A 406 -9.28 14.47 -39.49
C ASP A 406 -10.60 14.98 -38.90
N ALA A 407 -10.82 14.72 -37.60
CA ALA A 407 -12.01 15.18 -36.87
C ALA A 407 -11.78 16.45 -36.03
N ALA A 408 -10.60 17.06 -36.12
CA ALA A 408 -10.23 18.24 -35.35
C ALA A 408 -10.94 19.51 -35.83
N ALA A 409 -11.31 20.40 -34.89
CA ALA A 409 -11.96 21.66 -35.22
C ALA A 409 -11.00 22.66 -35.89
N TYR A 410 -9.71 22.55 -35.60
CA TYR A 410 -8.63 23.36 -36.16
C TYR A 410 -7.49 22.49 -36.71
N GLY A 411 -6.65 23.08 -37.56
CA GLY A 411 -5.45 22.41 -38.06
C GLY A 411 -4.46 22.07 -36.93
N ALA A 412 -3.52 21.19 -37.24
CA ALA A 412 -2.43 20.84 -36.32
C ALA A 412 -1.60 22.07 -35.92
N LEU A 413 -0.94 22.00 -34.76
CA LEU A 413 -0.04 23.04 -34.28
C LEU A 413 1.04 23.36 -35.33
N PRO A 414 1.12 24.60 -35.85
CA PRO A 414 2.14 24.96 -36.83
C PRO A 414 3.50 25.13 -36.16
N VAL A 415 4.54 24.80 -36.92
CA VAL A 415 5.95 24.91 -36.50
C VAL A 415 6.35 26.35 -36.19
N ASP A 416 5.94 27.29 -37.04
CA ASP A 416 6.27 28.71 -36.90
C ASP A 416 5.00 29.53 -36.62
N ILE A 417 4.98 30.24 -35.49
CA ILE A 417 3.92 31.20 -35.15
C ILE A 417 4.53 32.61 -35.14
N PRO A 418 4.11 33.52 -36.05
CA PRO A 418 4.63 34.88 -36.10
C PRO A 418 4.41 35.64 -34.79
N ALA A 419 5.30 36.57 -34.47
CA ALA A 419 5.14 37.46 -33.33
C ALA A 419 3.78 38.19 -33.37
N LEU A 420 3.17 38.39 -32.21
CA LEU A 420 1.87 39.04 -32.01
C LEU A 420 0.69 38.35 -32.69
N ALA A 421 0.87 37.12 -33.18
CA ALA A 421 -0.21 36.33 -33.77
C ALA A 421 -0.97 35.54 -32.70
N LEU A 422 -2.27 35.36 -32.93
CA LEU A 422 -3.11 34.37 -32.27
C LEU A 422 -3.49 33.31 -33.30
N ILE A 423 -3.11 32.06 -33.04
CA ILE A 423 -3.39 30.92 -33.90
C ILE A 423 -4.24 29.91 -33.12
N PRO A 424 -5.45 29.57 -33.58
CA PRO A 424 -6.14 28.40 -33.09
C PRO A 424 -5.55 27.14 -33.73
N ALA A 425 -5.28 26.11 -32.92
CA ALA A 425 -4.75 24.84 -33.37
C ALA A 425 -5.32 23.70 -32.52
N SER A 426 -5.30 22.47 -33.06
CA SER A 426 -5.67 21.28 -32.30
C SER A 426 -4.50 20.33 -32.14
N VAL A 427 -4.54 19.56 -31.05
CA VAL A 427 -3.62 18.44 -30.79
C VAL A 427 -4.46 17.21 -30.47
N GLY A 428 -4.17 16.10 -31.14
CA GLY A 428 -4.92 14.86 -31.01
C GLY A 428 -4.12 13.75 -30.32
N TYR A 429 -4.83 12.86 -29.64
CA TYR A 429 -4.31 11.68 -28.96
C TYR A 429 -5.25 10.49 -29.20
N LEU A 430 -4.70 9.27 -29.16
CA LEU A 430 -5.48 8.04 -29.23
C LEU A 430 -5.52 7.38 -27.85
N VAL A 431 -6.71 7.24 -27.29
CA VAL A 431 -6.93 6.76 -25.91
C VAL A 431 -7.96 5.63 -25.88
N PRO A 432 -8.04 4.84 -24.80
CA PRO A 432 -9.14 3.89 -24.60
C PRO A 432 -10.51 4.56 -24.64
N ALA A 433 -11.55 3.84 -25.07
CA ALA A 433 -12.92 4.36 -25.15
C ALA A 433 -13.49 4.79 -23.77
N ASP A 434 -13.05 4.15 -22.69
CA ASP A 434 -13.44 4.42 -21.30
C ASP A 434 -12.54 5.45 -20.59
N PHE A 435 -11.79 6.25 -21.35
CA PHE A 435 -10.84 7.20 -20.81
C PHE A 435 -11.52 8.22 -19.86
N PRO A 436 -11.15 8.29 -18.57
CA PRO A 436 -11.86 9.13 -17.60
C PRO A 436 -11.44 10.60 -17.62
N GLY A 437 -10.26 10.91 -18.19
CA GLY A 437 -9.65 12.24 -18.16
C GLY A 437 -8.19 12.20 -17.74
N GLY A 438 -7.60 13.39 -17.59
CA GLY A 438 -6.19 13.51 -17.28
C GLY A 438 -5.68 14.94 -17.32
N ARG A 439 -4.42 15.10 -17.73
CA ARG A 439 -3.71 16.38 -17.82
C ARG A 439 -2.98 16.48 -19.14
N LEU A 440 -3.25 17.54 -19.91
CA LEU A 440 -2.41 17.93 -21.05
C LEU A 440 -1.27 18.80 -20.55
N VAL A 441 -0.04 18.48 -20.92
CA VAL A 441 1.18 19.19 -20.57
C VAL A 441 1.81 19.74 -21.85
N ILE A 442 2.16 21.02 -21.81
CA ILE A 442 2.84 21.71 -22.92
C ILE A 442 4.09 22.38 -22.35
N ALA A 443 5.25 22.00 -22.88
CA ALA A 443 6.53 22.60 -22.53
C ALA A 443 7.20 23.21 -23.76
N ASP A 444 7.88 24.35 -23.61
CA ASP A 444 8.48 25.10 -24.72
C ASP A 444 9.93 24.70 -25.06
N GLY A 445 10.49 23.72 -24.34
CA GLY A 445 11.88 23.28 -24.47
C GLY A 445 12.93 24.28 -23.93
N ARG A 446 12.51 25.44 -23.43
CA ARG A 446 13.34 26.52 -22.86
C ARG A 446 13.15 26.66 -21.34
N GLY A 447 12.31 25.82 -20.74
CA GLY A 447 12.04 25.75 -19.31
C GLY A 447 10.66 26.29 -18.91
N GLY A 448 9.89 26.84 -19.85
CA GLY A 448 8.50 27.18 -19.66
C GLY A 448 7.61 25.94 -19.83
N ALA A 449 6.64 25.76 -18.94
CA ALA A 449 5.63 24.73 -19.08
C ALA A 449 4.31 25.10 -18.42
N VAL A 450 3.24 24.60 -19.02
CA VAL A 450 1.87 24.73 -18.56
C VAL A 450 1.18 23.38 -18.58
N ALA A 451 0.17 23.21 -17.74
CA ALA A 451 -0.64 22.00 -17.72
C ALA A 451 -2.13 22.32 -17.58
N PHE A 452 -2.95 21.62 -18.35
CA PHE A 452 -4.40 21.73 -18.30
C PHE A 452 -5.01 20.41 -17.82
N ARG A 453 -5.72 20.46 -16.69
CA ARG A 453 -6.52 19.33 -16.20
C ARG A 453 -7.85 19.29 -16.95
N PHE A 454 -8.30 18.08 -17.26
CA PHE A 454 -9.60 17.85 -17.87
C PHE A 454 -10.18 16.53 -17.37
N ALA A 455 -11.50 16.48 -17.26
CA ALA A 455 -12.26 15.26 -17.08
C ALA A 455 -13.16 15.09 -18.30
N LEU A 456 -13.31 13.87 -18.77
CA LEU A 456 -14.34 13.56 -19.76
C LEU A 456 -15.59 13.16 -19.00
N GLU A 457 -16.74 13.72 -19.39
CA GLU A 457 -18.02 13.23 -18.89
C GLU A 457 -18.22 11.82 -19.44
N THR A 458 -17.81 10.81 -18.68
CA THR A 458 -18.23 9.44 -18.93
C THR A 458 -19.74 9.40 -18.65
N ASN A 459 -20.53 8.90 -19.60
CA ASN A 459 -21.98 8.71 -19.43
C ASN A 459 -22.32 7.62 -18.40
N ASP A 460 -21.34 7.11 -17.65
CA ASP A 460 -21.60 6.22 -16.54
C ASP A 460 -22.04 7.06 -15.34
N PRO A 461 -23.29 6.91 -14.87
CA PRO A 461 -23.71 7.54 -13.64
C PRO A 461 -22.75 7.14 -12.52
N PRO A 462 -22.50 8.01 -11.53
CA PRO A 462 -21.69 7.64 -10.38
C PRO A 462 -22.23 6.30 -9.87
N ILE A 463 -21.35 5.31 -9.68
CA ILE A 463 -21.74 4.04 -9.06
C ILE A 463 -22.30 4.40 -7.70
N ALA A 464 -23.64 4.49 -7.62
CA ALA A 464 -24.35 4.46 -6.37
C ALA A 464 -24.14 3.04 -5.87
N VAL A 465 -23.17 2.88 -4.97
CA VAL A 465 -23.09 1.68 -4.16
C VAL A 465 -24.32 1.74 -3.24
N GLU A 466 -25.45 1.25 -3.72
CA GLU A 466 -26.64 1.04 -2.90
C GLU A 466 -26.32 -0.10 -1.93
N TYR A 467 -25.94 0.29 -0.70
CA TYR A 467 -25.75 -0.65 0.38
C TYR A 467 -27.12 -1.04 0.95
N ASP A 468 -27.74 -2.10 0.42
CA ASP A 468 -29.01 -2.62 0.94
C ASP A 468 -28.80 -3.47 2.21
N GLY A 469 -28.48 -2.81 3.32
CA GLY A 469 -28.18 -3.46 4.59
C GLY A 469 -28.17 -2.51 5.79
N VAL A 470 -28.09 -3.10 6.98
CA VAL A 470 -27.75 -2.35 8.21
C VAL A 470 -26.25 -2.49 8.41
N ASP A 471 -25.49 -1.40 8.48
CA ASP A 471 -24.06 -1.41 8.81
C ASP A 471 -23.88 -1.05 10.29
N VAL A 472 -23.09 -1.83 11.02
CA VAL A 472 -22.77 -1.56 12.42
C VAL A 472 -21.26 -1.46 12.58
N ARG A 473 -20.81 -0.34 13.13
CA ARG A 473 -19.40 -0.08 13.41
C ARG A 473 -19.18 0.13 14.90
N LEU A 474 -18.30 -0.66 15.50
CA LEU A 474 -17.78 -0.41 16.85
C LEU A 474 -16.67 0.64 16.75
N VAL A 475 -16.97 1.88 17.18
CA VAL A 475 -16.08 3.05 17.07
C VAL A 475 -14.98 3.00 18.15
N SER A 476 -15.35 2.67 19.38
CA SER A 476 -14.38 2.50 20.46
C SER A 476 -14.93 1.64 21.60
N VAL A 477 -14.01 1.03 22.33
CA VAL A 477 -14.27 0.35 23.60
C VAL A 477 -13.32 0.95 24.63
N THR A 478 -13.86 1.40 25.75
CA THR A 478 -13.06 1.94 26.87
C THR A 478 -13.47 1.25 28.16
N THR A 479 -12.51 1.08 29.06
CA THR A 479 -12.71 0.40 30.34
C THR A 479 -12.31 1.31 31.48
N VAL A 480 -13.10 1.27 32.54
CA VAL A 480 -12.79 1.82 33.87
C VAL A 480 -13.14 0.75 34.90
N ASP A 481 -12.61 0.84 36.13
CA ASP A 481 -12.91 -0.14 37.17
C ASP A 481 -14.42 -0.34 37.34
N GLY A 482 -14.90 -1.58 37.16
CA GLY A 482 -16.31 -1.92 37.27
C GLY A 482 -17.16 -1.72 36.01
N GLN A 483 -16.61 -1.18 34.91
CA GLN A 483 -17.40 -0.74 33.77
C GLN A 483 -16.66 -0.82 32.42
N ILE A 484 -17.42 -1.17 31.39
CA ILE A 484 -17.04 -1.05 29.98
C ILE A 484 -17.99 -0.07 29.29
N THR A 485 -17.43 0.82 28.47
CA THR A 485 -18.19 1.78 27.65
C THR A 485 -17.90 1.51 26.18
N THR A 486 -18.94 1.18 25.42
CA THR A 486 -18.87 0.95 23.98
C THR A 486 -19.47 2.12 23.22
N ARG A 487 -18.76 2.64 22.23
CA ARG A 487 -19.29 3.62 21.27
C ARG A 487 -19.46 2.96 19.93
N LEU A 488 -20.65 3.04 19.35
CA LEU A 488 -20.98 2.38 18.09
C LEU A 488 -21.80 3.28 17.18
N ARG A 489 -21.67 3.07 15.87
CA ARG A 489 -22.47 3.73 14.84
C ARG A 489 -23.29 2.68 14.10
N ILE A 490 -24.59 2.89 14.00
CA ILE A 490 -25.50 2.04 13.23
C ILE A 490 -26.01 2.87 12.06
N TYR A 491 -25.94 2.32 10.86
CA TYR A 491 -26.44 2.93 9.63
C TYR A 491 -27.46 2.01 8.97
N ASN A 492 -28.56 2.59 8.49
CA ASN A 492 -29.58 1.88 7.72
C ASN A 492 -29.49 2.29 6.25
N GLY A 493 -28.90 1.45 5.41
CA GLY A 493 -28.92 1.62 3.95
C GLY A 493 -30.05 0.87 3.24
N GLN A 494 -30.92 0.18 4.00
CA GLN A 494 -32.10 -0.47 3.44
C GLN A 494 -33.13 0.57 3.01
N SER A 495 -34.00 0.17 2.06
CA SER A 495 -35.14 0.98 1.62
C SER A 495 -36.30 1.06 2.64
N GLU A 496 -36.25 0.24 3.70
CA GLU A 496 -37.24 0.20 4.79
C GLU A 496 -36.67 0.74 6.11
N ALA A 497 -37.54 1.21 7.00
CA ALA A 497 -37.15 1.68 8.32
C ALA A 497 -36.86 0.50 9.27
N VAL A 498 -35.74 0.57 10.01
CA VAL A 498 -35.33 -0.48 10.97
C VAL A 498 -35.49 0.03 12.39
N THR A 499 -36.12 -0.76 13.26
CA THR A 499 -36.31 -0.42 14.68
C THR A 499 -35.39 -1.25 15.56
N PHE A 500 -34.68 -0.58 16.47
CA PHE A 500 -33.82 -1.19 17.48
C PHE A 500 -34.44 -1.06 18.86
N THR A 501 -34.40 -2.15 19.61
CA THR A 501 -34.81 -2.24 21.02
C THR A 501 -33.62 -2.61 21.91
N GLN A 502 -33.82 -2.58 23.23
CA GLN A 502 -32.81 -2.99 24.20
C GLN A 502 -32.34 -4.45 24.03
N ASP A 503 -33.17 -5.34 23.46
CA ASP A 503 -32.86 -6.75 23.28
C ASP A 503 -32.07 -7.03 22.00
N ASP A 504 -32.10 -6.08 21.05
CA ASP A 504 -31.35 -6.17 19.80
C ASP A 504 -29.87 -5.81 19.98
N ILE A 505 -29.52 -5.19 21.11
CA ILE A 505 -28.14 -4.83 21.45
C ILE A 505 -27.79 -5.40 22.82
N TRP A 506 -26.84 -6.34 22.86
CA TRP A 506 -26.46 -6.99 24.12
C TRP A 506 -24.97 -7.31 24.19
N LEU A 507 -24.47 -7.41 25.43
CA LEU A 507 -23.09 -7.75 25.75
C LEU A 507 -23.05 -9.04 26.59
N SER A 508 -22.19 -9.98 26.20
CA SER A 508 -21.79 -11.12 27.03
C SER A 508 -20.38 -10.90 27.54
N LEU A 509 -20.10 -11.26 28.80
CA LEU A 509 -18.78 -11.16 29.44
C LEU A 509 -18.29 -12.55 29.84
N GLY A 510 -16.97 -12.75 29.81
CA GLY A 510 -16.39 -13.98 30.34
C GLY A 510 -14.86 -14.06 30.31
N TYR A 511 -14.36 -15.22 30.72
CA TYR A 511 -12.93 -15.49 30.94
C TYR A 511 -12.25 -16.25 29.79
N ALA A 512 -12.98 -16.46 28.69
CA ALA A 512 -12.46 -17.04 27.45
C ALA A 512 -12.86 -16.15 26.25
N PRO A 513 -12.09 -16.16 25.15
CA PRO A 513 -12.47 -15.50 23.91
C PRO A 513 -13.87 -15.92 23.45
N ASP A 514 -14.62 -14.97 22.90
CA ASP A 514 -16.02 -15.12 22.50
C ASP A 514 -16.92 -15.75 23.59
N PRO A 515 -17.04 -15.09 24.76
CA PRO A 515 -17.60 -15.72 25.94
C PRO A 515 -19.06 -16.16 25.73
N PRO A 516 -19.36 -17.47 25.86
CA PRO A 516 -20.74 -17.93 26.00
C PRO A 516 -21.19 -17.58 27.42
N GLY A 517 -22.10 -16.61 27.55
CA GLY A 517 -22.49 -16.07 28.84
C GLY A 517 -23.89 -15.46 28.82
N PRO A 518 -24.41 -15.03 29.98
CA PRO A 518 -25.68 -14.33 30.04
C PRO A 518 -25.61 -13.06 29.19
N ARG A 519 -26.60 -12.88 28.31
CA ARG A 519 -26.73 -11.69 27.48
C ARG A 519 -27.22 -10.56 28.37
N ASN A 520 -26.39 -9.55 28.57
CA ASN A 520 -26.79 -8.31 29.22
C ASN A 520 -27.36 -7.40 28.13
N PRO A 521 -28.68 -7.16 28.07
CA PRO A 521 -29.26 -6.23 27.10
C PRO A 521 -28.82 -4.80 27.41
N ALA A 522 -28.95 -3.90 26.44
CA ALA A 522 -28.66 -2.48 26.59
C ALA A 522 -29.70 -1.80 27.51
N GLU A 523 -29.64 -2.08 28.81
CA GLU A 523 -30.59 -1.59 29.79
C GLU A 523 -30.68 -0.05 29.77
N GLY A 524 -31.90 0.47 29.67
CA GLY A 524 -32.16 1.91 29.60
C GLY A 524 -32.10 2.52 28.20
N LEU A 525 -31.81 1.73 27.15
CA LEU A 525 -31.94 2.17 25.77
C LEU A 525 -33.42 2.40 25.43
N GLN A 526 -33.80 3.63 25.12
CA GLN A 526 -35.11 3.91 24.55
C GLN A 526 -35.16 3.35 23.12
N PRO A 527 -36.20 2.58 22.75
CA PRO A 527 -36.35 2.11 21.38
C PRO A 527 -36.33 3.27 20.39
N PHE A 528 -35.65 3.08 19.26
CA PHE A 528 -35.57 4.08 18.20
C PHE A 528 -35.66 3.42 16.82
N THR A 529 -36.09 4.21 15.85
CA THR A 529 -36.25 3.79 14.46
C THR A 529 -35.31 4.61 13.57
N LEU A 530 -34.54 3.94 12.72
CA LEU A 530 -33.73 4.55 11.68
C LEU A 530 -34.48 4.47 10.35
N LEU A 531 -34.77 5.62 9.74
CA LEU A 531 -35.28 5.68 8.37
C LEU A 531 -34.16 5.31 7.38
N PRO A 532 -34.50 5.02 6.11
CA PRO A 532 -33.49 4.82 5.06
C PRO A 532 -32.46 5.96 5.04
N GLU A 533 -31.20 5.59 4.82
CA GLU A 533 -30.03 6.47 4.75
C GLU A 533 -29.70 7.20 6.07
N GLN A 534 -30.28 6.78 7.20
CA GLN A 534 -30.00 7.38 8.51
C GLN A 534 -28.94 6.60 9.28
N ALA A 535 -28.15 7.34 10.06
CA ALA A 535 -27.21 6.79 11.03
C ALA A 535 -27.50 7.32 12.43
N VAL A 536 -27.14 6.53 13.44
CA VAL A 536 -27.11 6.94 14.85
C VAL A 536 -25.78 6.55 15.47
N ASP A 537 -25.27 7.43 16.33
CA ASP A 537 -24.15 7.13 17.22
C ASP A 537 -24.71 6.83 18.62
N LEU A 538 -24.36 5.65 19.16
CA LEU A 538 -24.75 5.23 20.50
C LEU A 538 -23.51 5.12 21.40
N THR A 539 -23.70 5.49 22.66
CA THR A 539 -22.73 5.24 23.74
C THR A 539 -23.44 4.41 24.80
N LEU A 540 -22.99 3.17 25.00
CA LEU A 540 -23.58 2.23 25.93
C LEU A 540 -22.59 1.91 27.05
N VAL A 541 -23.12 1.80 28.26
CA VAL A 541 -22.36 1.56 29.48
C VAL A 541 -22.81 0.23 30.06
N TRP A 542 -21.86 -0.64 30.36
CA TRP A 542 -22.11 -1.98 30.86
C TRP A 542 -21.31 -2.22 32.13
N TYR A 543 -21.91 -2.95 33.06
CA TYR A 543 -21.20 -3.43 34.24
C TYR A 543 -20.20 -4.53 33.86
N ARG A 544 -19.00 -4.46 34.39
CA ARG A 544 -17.93 -5.46 34.23
C ARG A 544 -17.28 -5.69 35.59
N ALA A 545 -17.01 -6.93 35.97
CA ALA A 545 -16.17 -7.21 37.14
C ALA A 545 -14.69 -7.20 36.70
N ASP A 546 -14.11 -8.37 36.47
CA ASP A 546 -12.73 -8.57 36.05
C ASP A 546 -12.60 -9.45 34.78
N GLU A 547 -13.71 -9.67 34.08
CA GLU A 547 -13.74 -10.50 32.87
C GLU A 547 -12.82 -9.92 31.77
N PRO A 548 -11.86 -10.70 31.24
CA PRO A 548 -10.93 -10.25 30.21
C PRO A 548 -11.50 -10.24 28.79
N TYR A 549 -12.68 -10.83 28.56
CA TYR A 549 -13.30 -10.90 27.24
C TYR A 549 -14.77 -10.48 27.28
N ALA A 550 -15.23 -9.89 26.16
CA ALA A 550 -16.62 -9.59 25.92
C ALA A 550 -17.03 -9.96 24.49
N ALA A 551 -18.31 -10.27 24.29
CA ALA A 551 -18.93 -10.39 22.96
C ALA A 551 -20.12 -9.43 22.89
N LEU A 552 -20.03 -8.42 22.01
CA LEU A 552 -21.09 -7.45 21.75
C LEU A 552 -21.86 -7.88 20.51
N GLN A 553 -23.19 -7.88 20.59
CA GLN A 553 -24.06 -8.12 19.43
C GLN A 553 -25.01 -6.94 19.22
N VAL A 554 -25.22 -6.59 17.95
CA VAL A 554 -26.17 -5.56 17.47
C VAL A 554 -26.90 -6.15 16.27
N GLY A 555 -28.16 -6.55 16.44
CA GLY A 555 -28.90 -7.29 15.41
C GLY A 555 -28.16 -8.58 15.00
N SER A 556 -27.73 -8.66 13.74
CA SER A 556 -26.93 -9.79 13.19
C SER A 556 -25.41 -9.61 13.35
N TYR A 557 -24.93 -8.42 13.73
CA TYR A 557 -23.51 -8.13 13.88
C TYR A 557 -22.99 -8.58 15.23
N ARG A 558 -21.81 -9.20 15.24
CA ARG A 558 -21.15 -9.67 16.47
C ARG A 558 -19.69 -9.24 16.49
N PHE A 559 -19.26 -8.68 17.61
CA PHE A 559 -17.90 -8.21 17.85
C PHE A 559 -17.31 -8.98 19.03
N ALA A 560 -16.15 -9.59 18.82
CA ALA A 560 -15.32 -10.13 19.90
C ALA A 560 -14.42 -9.01 20.43
N ILE A 561 -14.41 -8.83 21.75
CA ILE A 561 -13.68 -7.76 22.43
C ILE A 561 -12.73 -8.42 23.44
N GLN A 562 -11.45 -8.13 23.32
CA GLN A 562 -10.44 -8.46 24.32
C GLN A 562 -10.12 -7.21 25.13
N LEU A 563 -10.26 -7.29 26.45
CA LEU A 563 -10.07 -6.17 27.36
C LEU A 563 -8.69 -6.29 28.00
N GLU A 564 -7.82 -5.33 27.71
CA GLU A 564 -6.52 -5.22 28.38
C GLU A 564 -6.73 -4.90 29.87
N ARG A 565 -5.85 -5.43 30.72
CA ARG A 565 -5.86 -5.20 32.16
C ARG A 565 -5.15 -3.93 32.54
#